data_AF-F9GGL0-F1
#
_entry.id   AF-F9GGL0-F1
#
_cell.length_a   1.000
_cell.length_b   1.000
_cell.length_c   1.000
_cell.angle_alpha   90.00
_cell.angle_beta   90.00
_cell.angle_gamma   90.00
#
_symmetry.space_group_name_H-M   'P 1'
#
loop_
_entity.id
_entity.type
_entity.pdbx_description
1 polymer ?
#
loop_
_entity_poly.entity_id
_entity_poly.type
_entity_poly.pdbx_seq_one_letter_code
_entity_poly.pdbx_strand_id
1 'polypeptide(L)'
;SFDGLVVQKPHRTVRQFIEKLPSEVYVTCTYKGSPAHANHVTAMAFITHIDNKPVTSLQSLIAMLSKIPHNTHFKMNIVEYSGNPSLVTLKKNERYFPLTTWFRDPSEPKGWKRITYENGIAAAGEGRHGLSL
;
A
#
# COMPACT_ATOMS: atom_id res chain seq x y z
N SER A 1 2.65 3.32 -2.72
CA SER A 1 1.29 3.18 -3.25
C SER A 1 1.16 1.84 -3.96
N PHE A 2 -0.05 1.29 -4.04
CA PHE A 2 -0.39 0.07 -4.81
C PHE A 2 -1.90 -0.02 -5.01
N ASP A 3 -2.39 -0.57 -6.12
CA ASP A 3 -3.83 -0.84 -6.39
C ASP A 3 -4.81 0.32 -6.12
N GLY A 4 -4.31 1.56 -6.14
CA GLY A 4 -5.08 2.76 -5.83
C GLY A 4 -4.90 3.34 -4.43
N LEU A 5 -4.16 2.66 -3.56
CA LEU A 5 -3.92 3.06 -2.19
C LEU A 5 -2.61 3.83 -2.05
N VAL A 6 -2.65 4.92 -1.31
CA VAL A 6 -1.48 5.60 -0.77
C VAL A 6 -1.37 5.24 0.70
N VAL A 7 -0.20 4.74 1.09
CA VAL A 7 0.04 4.16 2.40
C VAL A 7 1.34 4.69 2.95
N GLN A 8 1.36 5.01 4.24
CA GLN A 8 2.54 5.47 4.96
C GLN A 8 2.51 5.00 6.42
N LYS A 9 3.57 5.29 7.17
CA LYS A 9 3.53 5.15 8.62
C LYS A 9 2.49 6.14 9.19
N PRO A 10 1.73 5.76 10.23
CA PRO A 10 0.79 6.67 10.88
C PRO A 10 1.51 7.95 11.31
N HIS A 11 0.97 9.10 10.91
CA HIS A 11 1.55 10.39 11.27
C HIS A 11 1.30 10.69 12.76
N ARG A 12 2.03 11.67 13.30
CA ARG A 12 2.06 11.95 14.75
C ARG A 12 0.66 12.15 15.34
N THR A 13 -0.23 12.87 14.66
CA THR A 13 -1.59 13.13 15.13
C THR A 13 -2.39 11.83 15.29
N VAL A 14 -2.38 10.93 14.31
CA VAL A 14 -3.04 9.61 14.43
C VAL A 14 -2.52 8.82 15.62
N ARG A 15 -1.21 8.86 15.89
CA ARG A 15 -0.63 8.21 17.08
C ARG A 15 -1.04 8.83 18.40
N GLN A 16 -1.41 10.11 18.41
CA GLN A 16 -1.88 10.79 19.63
C GLN A 16 -3.35 10.47 19.92
N PHE A 17 -4.15 10.15 18.90
CA PHE A 17 -5.57 9.85 19.07
C PHE A 17 -5.87 8.36 19.30
N ILE A 18 -4.98 7.45 18.93
CA ILE A 18 -5.18 6.00 19.08
C ILE A 18 -4.16 5.44 20.07
N GLU A 19 -4.64 4.82 21.14
CA GLU A 19 -3.78 4.19 22.16
C GLU A 19 -3.04 2.96 21.61
N LYS A 20 -3.76 2.07 20.91
CA LYS A 20 -3.22 0.83 20.36
C LYS A 20 -3.41 0.76 18.85
N LEU A 21 -2.31 0.95 18.12
CA LEU A 21 -2.32 0.88 16.66
C LEU A 21 -2.53 -0.58 16.19
N PRO A 22 -3.47 -0.83 15.25
CA PRO A 22 -3.62 -2.15 14.64
C PRO A 22 -2.38 -2.57 13.81
N SER A 23 -1.72 -1.61 13.15
CA SER A 23 -0.46 -1.80 12.42
C SER A 23 0.26 -0.47 12.16
N GLU A 24 1.52 -0.50 11.68
CA GLU A 24 2.21 0.70 11.19
C GLU A 24 1.91 1.02 9.71
N VAL A 25 0.85 0.45 9.14
CA VAL A 25 0.53 0.55 7.71
C VAL A 25 -0.79 1.28 7.54
N TYR A 26 -0.71 2.61 7.43
CA TYR A 26 -1.86 3.51 7.44
C TYR A 26 -2.19 4.03 6.04
N VAL A 27 -3.44 3.84 5.63
CA VAL A 27 -4.00 4.33 4.37
C VAL A 27 -4.36 5.80 4.49
N THR A 28 -3.71 6.64 3.71
CA THR A 28 -3.96 8.09 3.70
C THR A 28 -4.92 8.52 2.60
N CYS A 29 -4.89 7.83 1.47
CA CYS A 29 -5.69 8.20 0.31
C CYS A 29 -6.03 6.95 -0.51
N THR A 30 -7.21 6.98 -1.11
CA THR A 30 -7.66 6.00 -2.09
C THR A 30 -8.03 6.75 -3.37
N TYR A 31 -7.37 6.40 -4.48
CA TYR A 31 -7.66 7.01 -5.78
C TYR A 31 -9.02 6.53 -6.31
N LYS A 32 -9.86 7.46 -6.76
CA LYS A 32 -11.17 7.13 -7.36
C LYS A 32 -10.98 6.32 -8.64
N GLY A 33 -11.85 5.34 -8.86
CA GLY A 33 -11.76 4.44 -10.03
C GLY A 33 -10.68 3.36 -9.94
N SER A 34 -9.95 3.27 -8.82
CA SER A 34 -8.98 2.21 -8.58
C SER A 34 -9.62 0.91 -8.10
N PRO A 35 -8.91 -0.24 -8.17
CA PRO A 35 -9.36 -1.49 -7.56
C PRO A 35 -9.72 -1.34 -6.07
N ALA A 36 -8.92 -0.58 -5.31
CA ALA A 36 -9.19 -0.32 -3.90
C ALA A 36 -10.48 0.49 -3.68
N HIS A 37 -10.74 1.50 -4.52
CA HIS A 37 -11.99 2.27 -4.47
C HIS A 37 -13.20 1.41 -4.84
N ALA A 38 -13.08 0.57 -5.87
CA ALA A 38 -14.15 -0.33 -6.30
C ALA A 38 -14.55 -1.37 -5.23
N ASN A 39 -13.60 -1.74 -4.36
CA ASN A 39 -13.84 -2.66 -3.25
C ASN A 39 -13.99 -1.94 -1.89
N HIS A 40 -14.36 -0.66 -1.92
CA HIS A 40 -14.71 0.14 -0.73
C HIS A 40 -13.59 0.24 0.33
N VAL A 41 -12.32 0.20 -0.07
CA VAL A 41 -11.22 0.47 0.87
C VAL A 41 -11.19 1.97 1.19
N THR A 42 -11.55 2.30 2.42
CA THR A 42 -11.62 3.67 2.92
C THR A 42 -10.25 4.22 3.27
N ALA A 43 -10.10 5.54 3.13
CA ALA A 43 -8.98 6.24 3.76
C ALA A 43 -9.14 6.19 5.28
N MET A 44 -8.06 6.49 6.01
CA MET A 44 -8.03 6.39 7.48
C MET A 44 -8.22 4.95 8.00
N ALA A 45 -7.73 3.96 7.27
CA ALA A 45 -7.71 2.56 7.69
C ALA A 45 -6.27 2.05 7.88
N PHE A 46 -6.12 1.00 8.68
CA PHE A 46 -4.87 0.29 8.94
C PHE A 46 -4.90 -1.06 8.24
N ILE A 47 -3.91 -1.35 7.40
CA ILE A 47 -3.75 -2.67 6.79
C ILE A 47 -3.07 -3.58 7.82
N THR A 48 -3.73 -4.67 8.20
CA THR A 48 -3.22 -5.58 9.24
C THR A 48 -2.71 -6.89 8.66
N HIS A 49 -3.30 -7.40 7.57
CA HIS A 49 -2.90 -8.67 6.96
C HIS A 49 -3.03 -8.63 5.45
N ILE A 50 -2.20 -9.44 4.78
CA ILE A 50 -2.28 -9.78 3.36
C ILE A 50 -2.24 -11.30 3.25
N ASP A 51 -3.24 -11.91 2.62
CA ASP A 51 -3.43 -13.35 2.50
C ASP A 51 -3.21 -14.11 3.82
N ASN A 52 -3.88 -13.64 4.87
CA ASN A 52 -3.80 -14.16 6.25
C ASN A 52 -2.42 -14.03 6.92
N LYS A 53 -1.45 -13.37 6.30
CA LYS A 53 -0.14 -13.11 6.90
C LYS A 53 -0.13 -11.71 7.50
N PRO A 54 0.35 -11.54 8.74
CA PRO A 54 0.37 -10.25 9.41
C PRO A 54 1.34 -9.29 8.72
N VAL A 55 0.93 -8.03 8.61
CA VAL A 55 1.71 -6.93 8.06
C VAL A 55 1.86 -5.87 9.14
N THR A 56 3.06 -5.80 9.71
CA THR A 56 3.37 -4.89 10.82
C THR A 56 4.09 -3.63 10.36
N SER A 57 4.73 -3.65 9.19
CA SER A 57 5.54 -2.55 8.66
C SER A 57 5.36 -2.36 7.15
N LEU A 58 5.72 -1.18 6.64
CA LEU A 58 5.75 -0.90 5.20
C LEU A 58 6.66 -1.87 4.45
N GLN A 59 7.79 -2.28 5.04
CA GLN A 59 8.70 -3.25 4.41
C GLN A 59 8.07 -4.63 4.28
N SER A 60 7.35 -5.10 5.33
CA SER A 60 6.61 -6.36 5.27
C SER A 60 5.49 -6.31 4.22
N LEU A 61 4.82 -5.17 4.08
CA LEU A 61 3.81 -4.96 3.06
C LEU A 61 4.42 -5.10 1.65
N ILE A 62 5.53 -4.42 1.39
CA ILE A 62 6.23 -4.46 0.09
C ILE A 62 6.65 -5.89 -0.24
N ALA A 63 7.26 -6.60 0.72
CA ALA A 63 7.72 -7.98 0.54
C ALA A 63 6.59 -8.98 0.29
N MET A 64 5.39 -8.72 0.82
CA MET A 64 4.20 -9.52 0.57
C MET A 64 3.60 -9.21 -0.80
N LEU A 65 3.37 -7.92 -1.08
CA LEU A 65 2.77 -7.48 -2.34
C LEU A 65 3.64 -7.78 -3.54
N SER A 66 4.97 -7.70 -3.44
CA SER A 66 5.88 -8.01 -4.56
C SER A 66 5.81 -9.46 -5.03
N LYS A 67 5.36 -10.39 -4.17
CA LYS A 67 5.22 -11.81 -4.49
C LYS A 67 3.89 -12.14 -5.18
N ILE A 68 2.90 -11.25 -5.08
CA ILE A 68 1.57 -11.45 -5.66
C ILE A 68 1.68 -11.17 -7.16
N PRO A 69 1.34 -12.12 -8.05
CA PRO A 69 1.43 -11.89 -9.49
C PRO A 69 0.41 -10.85 -9.97
N HIS A 70 0.72 -10.14 -11.06
CA HIS A 70 -0.23 -9.27 -11.72
C HIS A 70 -1.54 -10.00 -12.08
N ASN A 71 -2.68 -9.30 -12.01
CA ASN A 71 -4.00 -9.79 -12.42
C ASN A 71 -4.56 -10.93 -11.55
N THR A 72 -3.94 -11.20 -10.39
CA THR A 72 -4.41 -12.19 -9.40
C THR A 72 -5.16 -11.51 -8.25
N HIS A 73 -5.98 -12.29 -7.54
CA HIS A 73 -6.72 -11.81 -6.38
C HIS A 73 -5.95 -12.11 -5.10
N PHE A 74 -5.99 -11.17 -4.15
CA PHE A 74 -5.46 -11.36 -2.81
C PHE A 74 -6.42 -10.78 -1.77
N LYS A 75 -6.34 -11.31 -0.56
CA LYS A 75 -7.13 -10.88 0.58
C LYS A 75 -6.36 -9.88 1.41
N MET A 76 -7.02 -8.80 1.82
CA MET A 76 -6.45 -7.78 2.67
C MET A 76 -7.39 -7.54 3.85
N ASN A 77 -6.87 -7.71 5.07
CA ASN A 77 -7.59 -7.30 6.27
C ASN A 77 -7.22 -5.85 6.60
N ILE A 78 -8.25 -5.05 6.81
CA ILE A 78 -8.12 -3.67 7.26
C ILE A 78 -8.86 -3.47 8.57
N VAL A 79 -8.42 -2.49 9.35
CA VAL A 79 -9.12 -1.99 10.53
C VAL A 79 -9.28 -0.50 10.33
N GLU A 80 -10.51 -0.02 10.28
CA GLU A 80 -10.77 1.41 10.15
C GLU A 80 -10.34 2.17 11.42
N TYR A 81 -10.22 3.49 11.31
CA TYR A 81 -9.93 4.37 12.45
C TYR A 81 -10.90 4.18 13.63
N SER A 82 -12.16 3.82 13.35
CA SER A 82 -13.20 3.49 14.34
C SER A 82 -12.97 2.16 15.07
N GLY A 83 -12.00 1.35 14.65
CA GLY A 83 -11.72 0.01 15.18
C GLY A 83 -12.47 -1.12 14.46
N ASN A 84 -13.33 -0.81 13.48
CA ASN A 84 -14.09 -1.81 12.74
C ASN A 84 -13.17 -2.62 11.79
N PRO A 85 -13.09 -3.96 11.96
CA PRO A 85 -12.32 -4.81 11.05
C PRO A 85 -13.14 -5.16 9.79
N SER A 86 -12.47 -5.16 8.64
CA SER A 86 -13.06 -5.55 7.35
C SER A 86 -12.08 -6.39 6.55
N LEU A 87 -12.60 -7.41 5.86
CA LEU A 87 -11.86 -8.22 4.90
C LEU A 87 -12.23 -7.76 3.48
N VAL A 88 -11.22 -7.42 2.69
CA VAL A 88 -11.38 -6.98 1.30
C VAL A 88 -10.62 -7.91 0.37
N THR A 89 -11.21 -8.26 -0.78
CA THR A 89 -10.51 -8.99 -1.84
C THR A 89 -10.19 -8.02 -2.96
N LEU A 90 -8.91 -7.82 -3.25
CA LEU A 90 -8.44 -6.94 -4.31
C LEU A 90 -7.88 -7.75 -5.46
N LYS A 91 -8.05 -7.23 -6.68
CA LYS A 91 -7.40 -7.76 -7.87
C LYS A 91 -6.21 -6.88 -8.22
N LYS A 92 -5.01 -7.46 -8.19
CA LYS A 92 -3.75 -6.73 -8.37
C LYS A 92 -3.63 -6.15 -9.78
N ASN A 93 -3.38 -4.84 -9.88
CA ASN A 93 -3.31 -4.10 -11.12
C ASN A 93 -2.04 -3.25 -11.23
N GLU A 94 -0.94 -3.90 -11.58
CA GLU A 94 0.36 -3.24 -11.75
C GLU A 94 0.44 -2.34 -13.00
N ARG A 95 -0.43 -2.52 -14.00
CA ARG A 95 -0.40 -1.70 -15.22
C ARG A 95 -0.79 -0.25 -14.98
N TYR A 96 -1.75 -0.01 -14.09
CA TYR A 96 -2.26 1.33 -13.78
C TYR A 96 -1.94 1.77 -12.36
N PHE A 97 -1.82 0.81 -11.44
CA PHE A 97 -1.57 1.08 -10.03
C PHE A 97 -0.42 0.20 -9.50
N PRO A 98 0.80 0.32 -10.08
CA PRO A 98 1.95 -0.47 -9.68
C PRO A 98 2.31 -0.25 -8.21
N LEU A 99 2.91 -1.28 -7.61
CA LEU A 99 3.51 -1.15 -6.29
C LEU A 99 4.70 -0.20 -6.41
N THR A 100 4.55 1.01 -5.91
CA THR A 100 5.56 2.06 -5.95
C THR A 100 5.93 2.47 -4.54
N THR A 101 7.23 2.50 -4.25
CA THR A 101 7.77 2.90 -2.95
C THR A 101 8.59 4.16 -3.10
N TRP A 102 8.43 5.06 -2.14
CA TRP A 102 9.17 6.31 -2.05
C TRP A 102 9.85 6.37 -0.69
N PHE A 103 11.13 6.64 -0.67
CA PHE A 103 11.89 6.84 0.55
C PHE A 103 12.90 7.97 0.37
N ARG A 104 13.23 8.63 1.47
CA ARG A 104 14.26 9.66 1.47
C ARG A 104 15.62 9.01 1.32
N ASP A 105 16.42 9.54 0.41
CA ASP A 105 17.77 9.08 0.14
C ASP A 105 18.65 10.33 -0.07
N PRO A 106 19.55 10.66 0.88
CA PRO A 106 20.44 11.82 0.76
C PRO A 106 21.41 11.76 -0.42
N SER A 107 21.63 10.57 -0.99
CA SER A 107 22.51 10.39 -2.16
C SER A 107 21.83 10.79 -3.48
N GLU A 108 20.50 10.85 -3.51
CA GLU A 108 19.74 11.27 -4.68
C GLU A 108 19.74 12.81 -4.77
N PRO A 109 19.93 13.42 -5.95
CA PRO A 109 19.99 14.88 -6.10
C PRO A 109 18.76 15.63 -5.58
N LYS A 110 17.59 14.99 -5.61
CA LYS A 110 16.31 15.53 -5.12
C LYS A 110 15.93 15.00 -3.72
N GLY A 111 16.80 14.23 -3.07
CA GLY A 111 16.60 13.68 -1.72
C GLY A 111 15.58 12.54 -1.62
N TRP A 112 15.04 12.07 -2.75
CA TRP A 112 14.00 11.05 -2.80
C TRP A 112 14.33 10.00 -3.84
N LYS A 113 14.14 8.74 -3.44
CA LYS A 113 14.28 7.58 -4.30
C LYS A 113 12.93 6.94 -4.52
N ARG A 114 12.64 6.62 -5.79
CA ARG A 114 11.47 5.89 -6.22
C ARG A 114 11.88 4.49 -6.68
N ILE A 115 11.19 3.47 -6.18
CA ILE A 115 11.30 2.11 -6.70
C ILE A 115 9.89 1.64 -7.07
N THR A 116 9.73 1.18 -8.30
CA THR A 116 8.49 0.61 -8.82
C THR A 116 8.68 -0.89 -9.01
N TYR A 117 7.73 -1.70 -8.56
CA TYR A 117 7.77 -3.15 -8.67
C TYR A 117 6.76 -3.60 -9.75
N GLU A 118 7.26 -4.30 -10.76
CA GLU A 118 6.46 -4.90 -11.84
C GLU A 118 6.79 -6.40 -11.92
N ASN A 119 5.77 -7.26 -11.83
CA ASN A 119 5.90 -8.71 -11.76
C ASN A 119 6.93 -9.19 -10.73
N GLY A 120 7.02 -8.49 -9.60
CA GLY A 120 7.99 -8.77 -8.53
C GLY A 120 9.41 -8.29 -8.79
N ILE A 121 9.69 -7.67 -9.95
CA ILE A 121 10.99 -7.10 -10.29
C ILE A 121 11.01 -5.62 -9.88
N ALA A 122 12.01 -5.23 -9.10
CA ALA A 122 12.24 -3.84 -8.74
C ALA A 122 12.92 -3.07 -9.88
N ALA A 123 12.33 -1.94 -10.28
CA ALA A 123 12.90 -0.98 -11.21
C ALA A 123 13.09 0.37 -10.51
N ALA A 124 14.23 1.02 -10.74
CA ALA A 124 14.47 2.37 -10.26
C ALA A 124 13.65 3.38 -11.09
N GLY A 125 12.98 4.32 -10.42
CA GLY A 125 12.14 5.31 -11.09
C GLY A 125 10.76 4.79 -11.49
N GLU A 126 10.29 5.18 -12.68
CA GLU A 126 9.02 4.73 -13.23
C GLU A 126 9.07 3.27 -13.68
N GLY A 127 7.91 2.60 -13.65
CA GLY A 127 7.76 1.26 -14.19
C GLY A 127 8.03 1.24 -15.69
N ARG A 128 8.45 0.09 -16.23
CA ARG A 128 8.77 -0.03 -17.67
C ARG A 128 7.52 -0.06 -18.53
N HIS A 129 6.41 -0.54 -17.97
CA HIS A 129 5.17 -0.80 -18.71
C HIS A 129 3.95 -0.12 -18.07
N GLY A 130 4.02 0.25 -16.80
CA GLY A 130 2.94 0.91 -16.08
C GLY A 130 2.77 2.38 -16.44
N LEU A 131 1.54 2.78 -16.78
CA LEU A 131 1.16 4.19 -16.82
C LEU A 131 0.88 4.62 -15.38
N SER A 132 1.88 5.19 -14.71
CA SER A 132 1.70 5.76 -13.38
C SER A 132 0.96 7.09 -13.52
N LEU A 133 -0.29 7.13 -13.08
CA LEU A 133 -1.02 8.38 -12.81
C LEU A 133 -0.47 9.10 -11.58
#